data_AF-A0AA86J917-F1
#
_entry.id   AF-A0AA86J917-F1
#
_cell.length_a   1.000
_cell.length_b   1.000
_cell.length_c   1.000
_cell.angle_alpha   90.00
_cell.angle_beta   90.00
_cell.angle_gamma   90.00
#
_symmetry.space_group_name_H-M   'P 1'
#
loop_
_entity.id
_entity.type
_entity.pdbx_description
1 polymer ?
#
loop_
_entity_poly.entity_id
_entity_poly.type
_entity_poly.pdbx_seq_one_letter_code
_entity_poly.pdbx_strand_id
1 'polypeptide(L)' 'MAKRSSLRDIVSSDQLSNLDELVVDKRYGKRAKAKKARRNRHYEKQFLRNAVTTGLVEDKAA' A
#
# COMPACT_ATOMS: atom_id res chain seq x y z
N MET A 1 8.62 -6.27 15.86
CA MET A 1 7.57 -5.45 15.21
C MET A 1 7.65 -5.76 13.73
N ALA A 2 6.56 -6.12 13.05
CA ALA A 2 6.61 -6.35 11.61
C ALA A 2 7.03 -5.06 10.89
N LYS A 3 7.85 -5.15 9.84
CA LYS A 3 8.22 -3.98 9.03
C LYS A 3 6.96 -3.54 8.25
N ARG A 4 6.69 -2.23 8.15
CA ARG A 4 5.63 -1.76 7.23
C ARG A 4 6.11 -1.97 5.80
N SER A 5 5.18 -2.23 4.89
CA SER A 5 5.42 -2.12 3.46
C SER A 5 5.87 -0.70 3.12
N SER A 6 6.87 -0.56 2.27
CA SER A 6 7.37 0.71 1.73
C SER A 6 7.07 0.82 0.25
N LEU A 7 6.86 2.04 -0.26
CA LEU A 7 6.71 2.28 -1.70
C LEU A 7 7.96 1.87 -2.49
N ARG A 8 9.13 1.96 -1.86
CA ARG A 8 10.40 1.48 -2.42
C ARG A 8 10.45 -0.04 -2.64
N ASP A 9 9.55 -0.78 -1.99
CA ASP A 9 9.44 -2.23 -2.18
C ASP A 9 8.61 -2.58 -3.43
N ILE A 10 7.98 -1.57 -4.06
CA ILE A 10 7.20 -1.73 -5.30
C ILE A 10 8.11 -1.40 -6.49
N VAL A 11 8.34 -2.40 -7.33
CA VAL A 11 9.28 -2.38 -8.47
C VAL A 11 8.55 -2.21 -9.80
N SER A 12 7.27 -2.61 -9.88
CA SER A 12 6.45 -2.53 -11.10
C SER A 12 5.05 -2.01 -10.78
N SER A 13 4.42 -1.37 -11.77
CA SER A 13 3.01 -0.96 -11.72
C SER A 13 2.05 -2.14 -11.50
N ASP A 14 2.41 -3.36 -11.95
CA ASP A 14 1.57 -4.55 -11.78
C ASP A 14 1.35 -4.92 -10.30
N GLN A 15 2.33 -4.60 -9.45
CA GLN A 15 2.25 -4.82 -8.02
C GLN A 15 1.23 -3.89 -7.34
N LEU A 16 0.83 -2.79 -7.99
CA LEU A 16 -0.22 -1.91 -7.47
C LEU A 16 -1.61 -2.55 -7.55
N SER A 17 -1.83 -3.50 -8.47
CA SER A 17 -3.08 -4.25 -8.57
C SER A 17 -3.28 -5.21 -7.39
N ASN A 18 -2.20 -5.68 -6.76
CA ASN A 18 -2.21 -6.62 -5.64
C ASN A 18 -1.72 -5.97 -4.33
N LEU A 19 -2.06 -4.69 -4.14
CA LEU A 19 -1.63 -3.88 -3.00
C LEU A 19 -2.15 -4.42 -1.65
N ASP A 20 -3.27 -5.11 -1.64
CA ASP A 20 -3.89 -5.72 -0.45
C ASP A 20 -3.06 -6.88 0.14
N GLU A 21 -2.35 -7.61 -0.72
CA GLU A 21 -1.42 -8.68 -0.33
C GLU A 21 -0.06 -8.11 0.14
N LEU A 22 0.36 -7.00 -0.46
CA LEU A 22 1.64 -6.35 -0.15
C LEU A 22 1.57 -5.47 1.09
N VAL A 23 0.42 -4.86 1.38
CA VAL A 23 0.23 -3.90 2.49
C VAL A 23 0.01 -4.62 3.82
N VAL A 24 1.07 -4.68 4.62
CA VAL A 24 1.05 -5.29 5.95
C VAL A 24 1.23 -4.22 7.02
N ASP A 25 0.28 -4.17 7.95
CA ASP A 25 0.37 -3.34 9.14
C ASP A 25 1.52 -3.79 10.06
N LYS A 26 2.44 -2.87 10.39
CA LYS A 26 3.56 -3.12 11.32
C LYS A 26 3.15 -3.64 12.70
N ARG A 27 1.89 -3.46 13.08
CA ARG A 27 1.29 -3.95 14.34
C ARG A 27 0.46 -5.21 14.14
N TYR A 28 0.73 -6.00 13.11
CA TYR A 28 0.10 -7.29 12.85
C TYR A 28 0.02 -8.13 14.14
N GLY A 29 -1.18 -8.66 14.44
CA GLY A 29 -1.45 -9.44 15.66
C GLY A 29 -1.85 -8.65 16.91
N LYS A 30 -1.61 -7.33 16.97
CA LYS A 30 -1.99 -6.48 18.14
C LYS A 30 -3.24 -5.63 17.92
N ARG A 31 -3.96 -5.82 16.81
CA ARG A 31 -5.17 -5.06 16.47
C ARG A 31 -6.33 -6.00 16.15
N ALA A 32 -7.52 -5.61 16.60
CA ALA A 32 -8.77 -6.24 16.20
C ALA A 32 -8.94 -6.21 14.66
N LYS A 33 -9.57 -7.26 14.11
CA LYS A 33 -9.67 -7.53 12.66
C LYS A 33 -10.23 -6.36 11.85
N ALA A 34 -11.29 -5.70 12.33
CA ALA A 34 -11.89 -4.53 11.66
C ALA A 34 -10.94 -3.31 11.62
N LYS A 35 -10.18 -3.08 12.69
CA LYS A 35 -9.21 -1.98 12.78
C LYS A 35 -8.01 -2.22 11.86
N LYS A 36 -7.62 -3.50 11.70
CA LYS A 36 -6.62 -3.95 10.71
C LYS A 36 -7.08 -3.62 9.28
N ALA A 37 -8.28 -4.08 8.88
CA ALA A 37 -8.80 -3.86 7.53
C ALA A 37 -8.93 -2.36 7.16
N ARG A 38 -9.44 -1.53 8.09
CA ARG A 38 -9.48 -0.07 7.87
C ARG A 38 -8.08 0.50 7.63
N ARG A 39 -7.09 0.04 8.39
CA ARG A 39 -5.73 0.58 8.31
C ARG A 39 -5.01 0.14 7.02
N ASN A 40 -5.19 -1.12 6.60
CA ASN A 40 -4.67 -1.59 5.31
C ASN A 40 -5.23 -0.76 4.15
N ARG A 41 -6.56 -0.57 4.07
CA ARG A 41 -7.18 0.34 3.08
C ARG A 41 -6.63 1.75 3.09
N HIS A 42 -6.35 2.29 4.29
CA HIS A 42 -5.73 3.60 4.40
C HIS A 42 -4.33 3.61 3.79
N TYR A 43 -3.53 2.59 4.05
CA TYR A 43 -2.20 2.47 3.48
C TYR A 43 -2.24 2.22 1.97
N GLU A 44 -3.11 1.34 1.46
CA GLU A 44 -3.32 1.14 0.02
C GLU A 44 -3.58 2.46 -0.71
N LYS A 45 -4.50 3.30 -0.18
CA LYS A 45 -4.76 4.65 -0.74
C LYS A 45 -3.53 5.56 -0.70
N GLN A 46 -2.77 5.53 0.39
CA GLN A 46 -1.53 6.31 0.48
C GLN A 46 -0.49 5.83 -0.51
N PHE A 47 -0.39 4.52 -0.71
CA PHE A 47 0.49 3.89 -1.67
C PHE A 47 0.17 4.31 -3.10
N LEU A 48 -1.10 4.18 -3.53
CA LEU A 48 -1.55 4.62 -4.85
C LEU A 48 -1.28 6.11 -5.08
N ARG A 49 -1.62 6.97 -4.10
CA ARG A 49 -1.37 8.41 -4.20
C ARG A 49 0.12 8.71 -4.35
N ASN A 50 0.96 8.03 -3.57
CA ASN A 50 2.40 8.24 -3.65
C ASN A 50 2.97 7.68 -4.95
N ALA A 51 2.45 6.55 -5.46
CA ALA A 51 2.87 5.97 -6.74
C ALA A 51 2.67 6.93 -7.92
N VAL A 52 1.52 7.62 -7.96
CA VAL A 52 1.26 8.72 -8.93
C VAL A 52 2.24 9.86 -8.71
N THR A 53 2.44 10.28 -7.45
CA THR A 53 3.34 11.41 -7.12
C THR A 53 4.80 11.14 -7.48
N THR A 54 5.26 9.88 -7.36
CA THR A 54 6.64 9.48 -7.68
C THR A 54 6.84 9.14 -9.15
N GLY A 55 5.80 9.23 -9.99
CA GLY A 55 5.86 8.83 -11.40
C GLY A 55 6.00 7.32 -11.62
N LEU A 56 5.66 6.50 -10.60
CA LEU A 56 5.63 5.04 -10.73
C LEU A 56 4.43 4.59 -11.59
N VAL A 57 3.39 5.42 -11.62
CA VAL A 57 2.26 5.33 -12.56
C VAL A 57 2.20 6.66 -13.29
N GLU A 58 2.29 6.62 -14.61
CA GLU A 58 1.99 7.77 -15.43
C GLU A 58 0.47 7.95 -15.48
N ASP A 59 -0.03 9.08 -14.96
CA ASP A 59 -1.39 9.53 -15.28
C ASP A 59 -1.38 9.93 -16.77
N LYS A 60 -1.70 8.97 -17.65
CA LYS A 60 -2.14 9.31 -19.01
C LYS A 60 -3.53 9.93 -18.89
N ALA A 61 -3.57 11.19 -18.48
CA ALA A 61 -4.72 12.05 -18.69
C ALA A 61 -4.87 12.23 -20.22
N ALA A 62 -5.80 11.48 -20.79
CA ALA A 62 -6.32 11.71 -22.13
C ALA A 62 -7.21 12.95 -22.16
#